data_AF-A0A2D9T5Q1-F1
#
_entry.id   AF-A0A2D9T5Q1-F1
#
_cell.length_a   1.000
_cell.length_b   1.000
_cell.length_c   1.000
_cell.angle_alpha   90.00
_cell.angle_beta   90.00
_cell.angle_gamma   90.00
#
_symmetry.space_group_name_H-M   'P 1'
#
loop_
_entity.id
_entity.type
_entity.pdbx_description
1 polymer ?
#
loop_
_entity_poly.entity_id
_entity_poly.type
_entity_poly.pdbx_seq_one_letter_code
_entity_poly.pdbx_strand_id
1 'polypeptide(L)'
;MSGVFDTGYWRVGRIMGVPIELHWTIPVGAFVFGRFAFVPGFWLGFFLLVLIHELGHAFLVKRRGLFNDRIRVHGLGGVSIHQRGTVYDQAIIAWGGVLAQLLVLYVPARLLVAFAPLPPSPFLYDLMGAFLGTNLMVALFNLIPIPPLDGAMAWKLPRLWWTRRRGHQPRRGSKPKKRARDWSRGGEPATPIRTESDRAELSAQEIARRALEDARRKEG
;
A
#
# COMPACT_ATOMS: atom_id res chain seq x y z
N MET A 1 20.52 -14.60 8.09
CA MET A 1 20.92 -13.74 9.22
C MET A 1 19.63 -13.20 9.81
N SER A 2 19.13 -13.80 10.88
CA SER A 2 17.98 -13.28 11.63
C SER A 2 18.42 -12.03 12.37
N GLY A 3 17.92 -10.87 11.96
CA GLY A 3 18.19 -9.60 12.62
C GLY A 3 17.50 -9.56 13.98
N VAL A 4 17.97 -8.66 14.86
CA VAL A 4 17.33 -8.38 16.17
C VAL A 4 15.84 -8.05 16.02
N PHE A 5 15.40 -7.61 14.84
CA PHE A 5 14.01 -7.28 14.52
C PHE A 5 13.19 -8.43 13.90
N ASP A 6 13.66 -9.68 13.97
CA ASP A 6 12.90 -10.85 13.49
C ASP A 6 12.19 -11.61 14.63
N THR A 7 12.63 -11.42 15.88
CA THR A 7 12.13 -12.11 17.09
C THR A 7 11.85 -11.11 18.19
N GLY A 8 10.82 -11.32 19.02
CA GLY A 8 10.53 -10.43 20.16
C GLY A 8 9.34 -9.48 19.95
N TYR A 9 8.48 -9.80 18.97
CA TYR A 9 7.19 -9.13 18.83
C TYR A 9 6.12 -9.80 19.69
N TRP A 10 5.29 -8.97 20.30
CA TRP A 10 4.06 -9.39 20.95
C TRP A 10 2.86 -8.82 20.23
N ARG A 11 1.88 -9.67 19.94
CA ARG A 11 0.61 -9.23 19.38
C ARG A 11 -0.22 -8.59 20.48
N VAL A 12 -0.51 -7.31 20.32
CA VAL A 12 -1.23 -6.52 21.33
C VAL A 12 -2.71 -6.36 20.98
N GLY A 13 -3.07 -6.42 19.69
CA GLY A 13 -4.45 -6.33 19.27
C GLY A 13 -4.61 -6.22 17.76
N ARG A 14 -5.78 -5.72 17.33
CA ARG A 14 -6.08 -5.42 15.94
C ARG A 14 -6.67 -4.02 15.82
N ILE A 15 -6.17 -3.21 14.90
CA ILE A 15 -6.76 -1.92 14.53
C ILE A 15 -7.12 -1.96 13.05
N MET A 16 -8.34 -1.52 12.71
CA MET A 16 -8.89 -1.59 11.34
C MET A 16 -8.94 -3.00 10.72
N GLY A 17 -8.88 -4.05 11.56
CA GLY A 17 -8.78 -5.45 11.16
C GLY A 17 -7.34 -5.96 10.99
N VAL A 18 -6.34 -5.10 11.15
CA VAL A 18 -4.92 -5.40 10.97
C VAL A 18 -4.28 -5.73 12.33
N PRO A 19 -3.64 -6.90 12.49
CA PRO A 19 -2.86 -7.23 13.69
C PRO A 19 -1.74 -6.23 13.95
N ILE A 20 -1.61 -5.78 15.20
CA ILE A 20 -0.51 -4.94 15.67
C ILE A 20 0.44 -5.79 16.52
N GLU A 21 1.69 -5.80 16.11
CA GLU A 21 2.80 -6.50 16.72
C GLU A 21 3.79 -5.44 17.24
N LEU A 22 4.02 -5.43 18.57
CA LEU A 22 4.94 -4.50 19.22
C LEU A 22 6.22 -5.22 19.60
N HIS A 23 7.36 -4.61 19.28
CA HIS A 23 8.67 -5.12 19.68
C HIS A 23 9.09 -4.55 21.04
N TRP A 24 9.74 -5.35 21.88
CA TRP A 24 10.24 -4.91 23.19
C TRP A 24 11.23 -3.74 23.14
N THR A 25 11.80 -3.43 21.97
CA THR A 25 12.73 -2.29 21.78
C THR A 25 12.06 -0.92 21.79
N ILE A 26 10.73 -0.83 21.75
CA ILE A 26 10.01 0.47 21.78
C ILE A 26 10.48 1.38 22.93
N PRO A 27 10.51 0.93 24.21
CA PRO A 27 11.05 1.73 25.31
C PRO A 27 12.52 2.12 25.12
N VAL A 28 13.35 1.25 24.50
CA VAL A 28 14.74 1.58 24.19
C VAL A 28 14.83 2.72 23.16
N GLY A 29 13.99 2.68 22.12
CA GLY A 29 13.85 3.77 21.17
C GLY A 29 13.45 5.07 21.85
N ALA A 30 12.39 5.03 22.66
CA ALA A 30 11.92 6.18 23.42
C ALA A 30 13.00 6.76 24.36
N PHE A 31 13.83 5.92 24.97
CA PHE A 31 14.97 6.34 25.78
C PHE A 31 16.04 7.07 24.96
N VAL A 32 16.43 6.52 23.81
CA VAL A 32 17.44 7.13 22.92
C VAL A 32 16.95 8.46 22.35
N PHE A 33 15.75 8.50 21.78
CA PHE A 33 15.15 9.73 21.24
C PHE A 33 14.76 10.72 22.35
N GLY A 34 14.50 10.23 23.56
CA GLY A 34 14.28 11.00 24.78
C GLY A 34 15.56 11.46 25.46
N ARG A 35 16.69 11.51 24.74
CA ARG A 35 17.99 12.02 25.21
C ARG A 35 18.51 11.28 26.44
N PHE A 36 18.33 9.97 26.47
CA PHE A 36 18.74 9.09 27.58
C PHE A 36 18.07 9.44 28.92
N ALA A 37 16.83 9.95 28.86
CA ALA A 37 16.02 10.24 30.04
C ALA A 37 14.69 9.47 30.02
N PHE A 38 14.21 9.12 31.21
CA PHE A 38 12.87 8.58 31.40
C PHE A 38 11.88 9.74 31.52
N VAL A 39 11.18 10.03 30.42
CA VAL A 39 10.22 11.14 30.31
C VAL A 39 8.89 10.55 29.86
N PRO A 40 7.99 10.16 30.79
CA PRO A 40 6.80 9.37 30.46
C PRO A 40 5.89 9.97 29.39
N GLY A 41 5.70 11.30 29.42
CA GLY A 41 4.89 12.01 28.42
C GLY A 41 5.49 11.91 27.02
N PHE A 42 6.80 12.13 26.90
CA PHE A 42 7.51 11.97 25.64
C PHE A 42 7.51 10.51 25.15
N TRP A 43 7.73 9.54 26.05
CA TRP A 43 7.77 8.13 25.69
C TRP A 43 6.44 7.65 25.10
N LEU A 44 5.33 8.04 25.72
CA LEU A 44 4.00 7.79 25.17
C LEU A 44 3.82 8.51 23.83
N GLY A 45 4.23 9.77 23.74
CA GLY A 45 4.12 10.57 22.51
C GLY A 45 4.90 9.97 21.35
N PHE A 46 6.12 9.51 21.59
CA PHE A 46 6.97 8.82 20.61
C PHE A 46 6.33 7.52 20.13
N PHE A 47 5.84 6.69 21.04
CA PHE A 47 5.13 5.47 20.68
C PHE A 47 3.90 5.75 19.80
N LEU A 48 3.06 6.69 20.21
CA LEU A 48 1.86 7.07 19.46
C LEU A 48 2.19 7.65 18.09
N LEU A 49 3.25 8.46 18.00
CA LEU A 49 3.77 9.02 16.74
C LEU A 49 4.12 7.91 15.75
N VAL A 50 4.94 6.93 16.17
CA VAL A 50 5.35 5.81 15.30
C VAL A 50 4.13 4.96 14.94
N LEU A 51 3.27 4.63 15.91
CA LEU A 51 2.08 3.83 15.67
C LEU A 51 1.13 4.49 14.66
N ILE A 52 0.85 5.79 14.81
CA ILE A 52 -0.05 6.54 13.94
C ILE A 52 0.53 6.67 12.52
N HIS A 53 1.84 6.81 12.40
CA HIS A 53 2.52 6.77 11.10
C HIS A 53 2.26 5.43 10.38
N GLU A 54 2.50 4.30 11.03
CA GLU A 54 2.23 2.98 10.42
C GLU A 54 0.74 2.75 10.11
N LEU A 55 -0.15 3.22 10.99
CA LEU A 55 -1.59 3.17 10.76
C LEU A 55 -1.99 4.01 9.53
N GLY A 56 -1.31 5.11 9.25
CA GLY A 56 -1.50 5.92 8.05
C GLY A 56 -1.24 5.13 6.77
N HIS A 57 -0.14 4.37 6.73
CA HIS A 57 0.14 3.47 5.61
C HIS A 57 -0.94 2.40 5.48
N ALA A 58 -1.24 1.69 6.57
CA ALA A 58 -2.25 0.63 6.58
C ALA A 58 -3.64 1.14 6.15
N PHE A 59 -4.02 2.37 6.56
CA PHE A 59 -5.25 3.01 6.13
C PHE A 59 -5.29 3.19 4.62
N LEU A 60 -4.23 3.72 4.02
CA LEU A 60 -4.17 3.90 2.56
C LEU A 60 -4.09 2.57 1.81
N VAL A 61 -3.39 1.55 2.32
CA VAL A 61 -3.41 0.19 1.75
C VAL A 61 -4.85 -0.31 1.63
N LYS A 62 -5.62 -0.23 2.73
CA LYS A 62 -7.03 -0.63 2.75
C LYS A 62 -7.85 0.20 1.77
N ARG A 63 -7.60 1.51 1.68
CA ARG A 63 -8.29 2.41 0.74
C ARG A 63 -7.94 2.13 -0.72
N ARG A 64 -6.76 1.57 -1.01
CA ARG A 64 -6.38 1.08 -2.34
C ARG A 64 -6.95 -0.30 -2.66
N GLY A 65 -7.72 -0.91 -1.75
CA GLY A 65 -8.29 -2.25 -1.93
C GLY A 65 -7.27 -3.37 -1.81
N LEU A 66 -6.12 -3.10 -1.18
CA LEU A 66 -5.04 -4.07 -0.98
C LEU A 66 -5.17 -4.74 0.39
N PHE A 67 -4.68 -5.97 0.50
CA PHE A 67 -4.65 -6.70 1.76
C PHE A 67 -3.54 -6.18 2.70
N ASN A 68 -3.90 -5.88 3.95
CA ASN A 68 -2.96 -5.59 5.04
C ASN A 68 -2.75 -6.85 5.88
N ASP A 69 -1.51 -7.34 5.96
CA ASP A 69 -1.19 -8.55 6.70
C ASP A 69 -0.98 -8.24 8.20
N ARG A 70 -0.08 -7.32 8.53
CA ARG A 70 0.21 -6.90 9.91
C ARG A 70 0.99 -5.59 9.97
N ILE A 71 0.93 -4.93 11.12
CA ILE A 71 1.75 -3.76 11.44
C ILE A 71 2.74 -4.16 12.53
N ARG A 72 4.02 -3.91 12.30
CA ARG A 72 5.09 -4.12 13.29
C ARG A 72 5.66 -2.78 13.72
N VAL A 73 5.74 -2.56 15.02
CA VAL A 73 6.29 -1.33 15.60
C VAL A 73 7.48 -1.70 16.49
N HIS A 74 8.60 -1.00 16.33
CA HIS A 74 9.83 -1.20 17.10
C HIS A 74 10.47 0.16 17.47
N GLY A 75 11.60 0.14 18.17
CA GLY A 75 12.20 1.37 18.72
C GLY A 75 12.75 2.36 17.69
N LEU A 76 12.96 1.92 16.44
CA LEU A 76 13.50 2.77 15.37
C LEU A 76 12.42 3.24 14.38
N GLY A 77 11.17 2.80 14.56
CA GLY A 77 10.09 3.06 13.61
C GLY A 77 9.12 1.88 13.54
N GLY A 78 8.54 1.64 12.38
CA GLY A 78 7.71 0.48 12.14
C GLY A 78 7.76 0.03 10.69
N VAL A 79 6.99 -1.02 10.42
CA VAL A 79 6.76 -1.50 9.07
C VAL A 79 5.33 -2.04 8.97
N SER A 80 4.61 -1.53 7.98
CA SER A 80 3.34 -2.09 7.52
C SER A 80 3.60 -3.17 6.47
N ILE A 81 3.32 -4.42 6.82
CA ILE A 81 3.44 -5.56 5.90
C ILE A 81 2.10 -5.71 5.18
N HIS A 82 2.13 -5.55 3.86
CA HIS A 82 0.93 -5.57 3.04
C HIS A 82 1.19 -6.14 1.65
N GLN A 83 0.10 -6.49 0.96
CA GLN A 83 0.14 -6.90 -0.44
C GLN A 83 0.73 -5.77 -1.31
N ARG A 84 1.62 -6.14 -2.23
CA ARG A 84 2.25 -5.18 -3.13
C ARG A 84 1.26 -4.75 -4.22
N GLY A 85 0.94 -3.45 -4.26
CA GLY A 85 0.17 -2.84 -5.34
C GLY A 85 1.03 -2.31 -6.48
N THR A 86 0.42 -1.54 -7.39
CA THR A 86 1.13 -0.85 -8.47
C THR A 86 2.11 0.20 -7.91
N VAL A 87 3.02 0.70 -8.74
CA VAL A 87 3.92 1.81 -8.34
C VAL A 87 3.12 3.06 -7.93
N TYR A 88 1.97 3.30 -8.57
CA TYR A 88 1.07 4.39 -8.19
C TYR A 88 0.45 4.17 -6.81
N ASP A 89 0.03 2.93 -6.50
CA ASP A 89 -0.49 2.59 -5.18
C ASP A 89 0.58 2.76 -4.10
N GLN A 90 1.79 2.28 -4.36
CA GLN A 90 2.93 2.43 -3.44
C GLN A 90 3.25 3.91 -3.19
N ALA A 91 3.19 4.76 -4.22
CA ALA A 91 3.38 6.20 -4.06
C ALA A 91 2.28 6.87 -3.24
N ILE A 92 1.02 6.42 -3.36
CA ILE A 92 -0.07 6.88 -2.47
C ILE A 92 0.17 6.40 -1.04
N ILE A 93 0.45 5.11 -0.86
CA ILE A 93 0.63 4.50 0.47
C ILE A 93 1.78 5.16 1.21
N ALA A 94 2.90 5.49 0.55
CA ALA A 94 4.03 6.18 1.15
C ALA A 94 3.68 7.55 1.75
N TRP A 95 2.68 8.26 1.21
CA TRP A 95 2.18 9.49 1.84
C TRP A 95 1.37 9.23 3.12
N GLY A 96 0.88 8.00 3.33
CA GLY A 96 -0.04 7.65 4.40
C GLY A 96 0.47 7.98 5.79
N GLY A 97 1.71 7.60 6.11
CA GLY A 97 2.28 7.84 7.43
C GLY A 97 2.42 9.31 7.76
N VAL A 98 3.01 10.08 6.84
CA VAL A 98 3.16 11.54 6.99
C VAL A 98 1.81 12.24 7.08
N LEU A 99 0.83 11.88 6.24
CA LEU A 99 -0.51 12.47 6.32
C LEU A 99 -1.21 12.15 7.63
N ALA A 100 -1.07 10.93 8.15
CA ALA A 100 -1.63 10.57 9.45
C ALA A 100 -0.97 11.35 10.60
N GLN A 101 0.36 11.47 10.59
CA GLN A 101 1.11 12.29 11.55
C GLN A 101 0.66 13.75 11.55
N LEU A 102 0.41 14.32 10.38
CA LEU A 102 -0.03 15.72 10.29
C LEU A 102 -1.49 15.89 10.71
N LEU A 103 -2.39 15.06 10.18
CA LEU A 103 -3.83 15.24 10.35
C LEU A 103 -4.38 14.71 11.68
N VAL A 104 -3.77 13.67 12.23
CA VAL A 104 -4.24 13.01 13.47
C VAL A 104 -3.48 13.51 14.70
N LEU A 105 -2.22 13.89 14.57
CA LEU A 105 -1.40 14.35 15.70
C LEU A 105 -1.12 15.85 15.65
N TYR A 106 -0.41 16.33 14.62
CA TYR A 106 0.10 17.70 14.60
C TYR A 106 -1.02 18.74 14.62
N VAL A 107 -1.97 18.67 13.69
CA VAL A 107 -3.05 19.66 13.56
C VAL A 107 -3.91 19.69 14.82
N PRO A 108 -4.45 18.56 15.34
CA PRO A 108 -5.22 18.58 16.57
C PRO A 108 -4.43 19.11 17.78
N ALA A 109 -3.17 18.68 17.96
CA ALA A 109 -2.33 19.19 19.05
C ALA A 109 -2.10 20.71 18.91
N ARG A 110 -1.85 21.19 17.69
CA ARG A 110 -1.60 22.61 17.43
C ARG A 110 -2.82 23.48 17.68
N LEU A 111 -4.00 22.99 17.32
CA LEU A 111 -5.28 23.64 17.61
C LEU A 111 -5.55 23.65 19.13
N LEU A 112 -5.33 22.52 19.82
CA LEU A 112 -5.52 22.44 21.27
C LEU A 112 -4.69 23.50 22.00
N VAL A 113 -3.39 23.61 21.69
CA VAL A 113 -2.50 24.61 22.32
C VAL A 113 -2.81 26.05 21.88
N ALA A 114 -3.44 26.24 20.71
CA ALA A 114 -3.84 27.57 20.24
C ALA A 114 -5.06 28.12 20.99
N PHE A 115 -6.00 27.25 21.35
CA PHE A 115 -7.33 27.64 21.81
C PHE A 115 -7.61 27.27 23.27
N ALA A 116 -6.76 26.46 23.91
CA ALA A 116 -6.91 26.08 25.31
C ALA A 116 -5.57 26.21 26.06
N PRO A 117 -5.56 26.85 27.23
CA PRO A 117 -4.39 26.78 28.10
C PRO A 117 -4.21 25.33 28.55
N LEU A 118 -3.02 24.77 28.33
CA LEU A 118 -2.69 23.45 28.83
C LEU A 118 -2.61 23.51 30.37
N PRO A 119 -3.15 22.51 31.10
CA PRO A 119 -2.92 22.41 32.53
C PRO A 119 -1.41 22.28 32.82
N PRO A 120 -0.93 22.80 33.96
CA PRO A 120 0.49 22.76 34.32
C PRO A 120 0.91 21.34 34.73
N SER A 121 1.05 20.47 33.74
CA SER A 121 1.40 19.05 33.89
C SER A 121 2.65 18.77 33.06
N PRO A 122 3.79 18.42 33.70
CA PRO A 122 5.03 18.07 32.99
C PRO A 122 4.79 16.99 31.93
N PHE A 123 4.00 15.96 32.29
CA PHE A 123 3.62 14.89 31.38
C PHE A 123 2.96 15.41 30.10
N LEU A 124 2.00 16.34 30.23
CA LEU A 124 1.28 16.86 29.08
C LEU A 124 2.16 17.77 28.22
N TYR A 125 3.05 18.55 28.84
CA TYR A 125 4.04 19.35 28.12
C TYR A 125 4.95 18.46 27.27
N ASP A 126 5.49 17.39 27.83
CA ASP A 126 6.37 16.46 27.11
C ASP A 126 5.63 15.73 25.99
N LEU A 127 4.38 15.32 26.24
CA LEU A 127 3.52 14.67 25.24
C LEU A 127 3.20 15.61 24.07
N MET A 128 2.84 16.85 24.35
CA MET A 128 2.58 17.87 23.32
C MET A 128 3.87 18.25 22.57
N GLY A 129 5.00 18.32 23.26
CA GLY A 129 6.32 18.50 22.64
C GLY A 129 6.65 17.40 21.64
N ALA A 130 6.31 16.15 21.94
CA ALA A 130 6.43 15.04 21.00
C ALA A 130 5.49 15.21 19.79
N PHE A 131 4.23 15.56 19.99
CA PHE A 131 3.24 15.71 18.91
C PHE A 131 3.46 16.93 18.00
N LEU A 132 4.07 17.98 18.50
CA LEU A 132 4.33 19.21 17.74
C LEU A 132 5.74 19.21 17.14
N GLY A 133 6.76 19.07 17.98
CA GLY A 133 8.16 19.17 17.55
C GLY A 133 8.68 17.89 16.93
N THR A 134 8.69 16.81 17.72
CA THR A 134 9.27 15.52 17.28
C THR A 134 8.51 14.94 16.09
N ASN A 135 7.18 15.02 16.10
CA ASN A 135 6.32 14.59 15.01
C ASN A 135 6.64 15.31 13.69
N LEU A 136 6.77 16.64 13.73
CA LEU A 136 7.11 17.41 12.53
C LEU A 136 8.51 17.06 12.04
N MET A 137 9.47 16.93 12.94
CA MET A 137 10.83 16.51 12.61
C MET A 137 10.84 15.14 11.93
N VAL A 138 10.18 14.13 12.51
CA VAL A 138 10.10 12.77 11.94
C VAL A 138 9.36 12.77 10.60
N ALA A 139 8.26 13.52 10.47
CA ALA A 139 7.54 13.65 9.21
C ALA A 139 8.44 14.24 8.11
N LEU A 140 9.22 15.27 8.42
CA LEU A 140 10.19 15.86 7.49
C LEU A 140 11.30 14.86 7.12
N PHE A 141 11.85 14.14 8.09
CA PHE A 141 12.83 13.08 7.83
C PHE A 141 12.24 12.01 6.90
N ASN A 142 11.02 11.52 7.15
CA ASN A 142 10.38 10.52 6.30
C ASN A 142 10.09 11.02 4.88
N LEU A 143 9.99 12.33 4.66
CA LEU A 143 9.85 12.90 3.32
C LEU A 143 11.18 13.04 2.56
N ILE A 144 12.33 12.74 3.16
CA ILE A 144 13.60 12.77 2.42
C ILE A 144 13.57 11.69 1.31
N PRO A 145 13.95 12.00 0.06
CA PRO A 145 13.82 11.09 -1.09
C PRO A 145 14.93 10.02 -1.13
N ILE A 146 15.22 9.36 -0.01
CA ILE A 146 16.31 8.38 0.13
C ILE A 146 15.77 7.09 0.78
N PRO A 147 15.93 5.91 0.17
CA PRO A 147 15.58 4.64 0.82
C PRO A 147 16.35 4.46 2.14
N PRO A 148 15.73 3.93 3.21
CA PRO A 148 14.42 3.28 3.26
C PRO A 148 13.22 4.20 3.55
N LEU A 149 13.39 5.53 3.51
CA LEU A 149 12.36 6.50 3.90
C LEU A 149 11.21 6.59 2.88
N ASP A 150 10.02 6.96 3.34
CA ASP A 150 8.81 7.05 2.53
C ASP A 150 8.94 7.98 1.33
N GLY A 151 9.69 9.08 1.50
CA GLY A 151 9.94 10.10 0.50
C GLY A 151 10.43 9.53 -0.83
N ALA A 152 11.24 8.45 -0.78
CA ALA A 152 11.75 7.77 -1.96
C ALA A 152 10.63 7.27 -2.90
N MET A 153 9.47 6.92 -2.35
CA MET A 153 8.29 6.50 -3.12
C MET A 153 7.24 7.61 -3.21
N ALA A 154 7.04 8.38 -2.14
CA ALA A 154 6.03 9.44 -2.04
C ALA A 154 6.19 10.51 -3.15
N TRP A 155 7.43 10.94 -3.43
CA TRP A 155 7.70 11.97 -4.44
C TRP A 155 7.52 11.51 -5.89
N LYS A 156 7.28 10.21 -6.14
CA LYS A 156 6.92 9.72 -7.48
C LYS A 156 5.46 10.03 -7.81
N LEU A 157 4.61 10.28 -6.81
CA LEU A 157 3.17 10.45 -6.98
C LEU A 157 2.80 11.60 -7.94
N PRO A 158 3.38 12.82 -7.85
CA PRO A 158 3.03 13.92 -8.76
C PRO A 158 3.29 13.57 -10.23
N ARG A 159 4.46 12.96 -10.53
CA ARG A 159 4.81 12.51 -11.88
C ARG A 159 3.85 11.44 -12.38
N LEU A 160 3.58 10.42 -11.56
CA LEU A 160 2.71 9.29 -11.94
C LEU A 160 1.25 9.73 -12.13
N TRP A 161 0.79 10.68 -11.31
CA TRP A 161 -0.53 11.28 -11.47
C TRP A 161 -0.65 12.06 -12.78
N TRP A 162 0.39 12.83 -13.12
CA TRP A 162 0.42 13.61 -14.35
C TRP A 162 0.43 12.73 -15.61
N THR A 163 1.22 11.66 -15.63
CA THR A 163 1.24 10.71 -16.76
C THR A 163 -0.08 9.97 -16.92
N ARG A 164 -0.71 9.57 -15.81
CA ARG A 164 -2.03 8.91 -15.83
C ARG A 164 -3.13 9.83 -16.37
N ARG A 165 -3.09 11.13 -16.04
CA ARG A 165 -4.01 12.13 -16.59
C ARG A 165 -3.80 12.36 -18.09
N ARG A 166 -2.55 12.42 -18.56
CA ARG A 166 -2.24 12.61 -19.99
C ARG A 166 -2.51 11.38 -20.85
N GLY A 167 -2.36 10.16 -20.30
CA GLY A 167 -2.65 8.91 -21.00
C GLY A 167 -4.15 8.65 -21.25
N HIS A 168 -5.03 9.47 -20.65
CA HIS A 168 -6.47 9.46 -20.91
C HIS A 168 -6.90 10.44 -22.02
N GLN A 169 -6.01 10.74 -22.96
CA GLN A 169 -6.44 11.30 -24.24
C GLN A 169 -7.09 10.15 -25.04
N PRO A 170 -8.42 10.17 -25.31
CA PRO A 170 -9.01 9.18 -26.19
C PRO A 170 -8.26 9.26 -27.51
N ARG A 171 -7.70 8.15 -27.99
CA ARG A 171 -7.00 8.10 -29.28
C ARG A 171 -7.94 8.68 -30.34
N ARG A 172 -7.72 9.93 -30.73
CA ARG A 172 -8.51 10.64 -31.71
C ARG A 172 -8.18 10.01 -33.06
N GLY A 173 -9.08 9.12 -33.50
CA GLY A 173 -9.23 8.69 -34.89
C GLY A 173 -8.04 8.00 -35.54
N SER A 174 -7.91 6.68 -35.35
CA SER A 174 -7.53 5.84 -36.47
C SER A 174 -8.81 5.54 -37.26
N LYS A 175 -9.12 6.36 -38.27
CA LYS A 175 -10.17 6.03 -39.25
C LYS A 175 -9.91 4.61 -39.76
N PRO A 176 -10.91 3.72 -39.84
CA PRO A 176 -10.72 2.45 -40.51
C PRO A 176 -10.34 2.76 -41.95
N LYS A 177 -9.16 2.32 -42.39
CA LYS A 177 -8.73 2.41 -43.78
C LYS A 177 -9.70 1.52 -44.56
N LYS A 178 -10.74 2.11 -45.17
CA LYS A 178 -11.63 1.42 -46.12
C LYS A 178 -10.73 0.90 -47.23
N ARG A 179 -10.35 -0.36 -47.16
CA ARG A 179 -9.74 -1.10 -48.26
C ARG A 179 -10.83 -1.14 -49.33
N ALA A 180 -10.68 -0.36 -50.39
CA ALA A 180 -11.52 -0.47 -51.57
C ALA A 180 -11.41 -1.92 -52.05
N ARG A 181 -12.48 -2.69 -51.91
CA ARG A 181 -12.61 -4.02 -52.51
C ARG A 181 -12.88 -3.78 -53.99
N ASP A 182 -11.83 -3.95 -54.78
CA ASP A 182 -11.93 -4.19 -56.21
C ASP A 182 -12.74 -5.48 -56.44
N TRP A 183 -13.90 -5.35 -57.11
CA TRP A 183 -14.89 -6.41 -57.33
C TRP A 183 -14.77 -7.00 -58.74
N SER A 184 -13.56 -7.07 -59.29
CA SER A 184 -13.35 -7.46 -60.69
C SER A 184 -12.50 -8.71 -60.89
N ARG A 185 -12.52 -9.67 -59.96
CA ARG A 185 -12.06 -11.05 -60.26
C ARG A 185 -12.92 -12.06 -59.50
N GLY A 186 -13.58 -12.94 -60.25
CA GLY A 186 -14.27 -14.11 -59.73
C GLY A 186 -13.32 -14.96 -58.90
N GLY A 187 -13.68 -15.18 -57.64
CA GLY A 187 -12.95 -16.01 -56.70
C GLY A 187 -13.97 -16.78 -55.87
N GLU A 188 -13.76 -18.08 -55.79
CA GLU A 188 -14.58 -19.08 -55.12
C GLU A 188 -15.05 -18.66 -53.70
N PRO A 189 -16.19 -19.18 -53.22
CA PRO A 189 -16.69 -18.85 -51.89
C PRO A 189 -15.65 -19.20 -50.82
N ALA A 190 -15.23 -18.18 -50.07
CA ALA A 190 -14.28 -18.28 -48.99
C ALA A 190 -14.78 -19.28 -47.92
N THR A 191 -13.96 -20.29 -47.65
CA THR A 191 -14.14 -21.24 -46.55
C THR A 191 -14.18 -20.47 -45.23
N PRO A 192 -15.09 -20.76 -44.28
CA PRO A 192 -15.18 -20.00 -43.05
C PRO A 192 -13.87 -20.13 -42.25
N ILE A 193 -13.30 -19.00 -41.83
CA ILE A 193 -12.13 -18.97 -40.95
C ILE A 193 -12.57 -19.51 -39.59
N ARG A 194 -12.27 -20.79 -39.32
CA ARG A 194 -12.45 -21.41 -37.99
C ARG A 194 -11.57 -20.69 -36.98
N THR A 195 -12.20 -20.15 -35.95
CA THR A 195 -11.53 -19.51 -34.81
C THR A 195 -10.80 -20.57 -33.98
N GLU A 196 -9.85 -20.16 -33.14
CA GLU A 196 -9.17 -21.08 -32.21
C GLU A 196 -10.15 -21.75 -31.24
N SER A 197 -11.26 -21.10 -30.90
CA SER A 197 -12.30 -21.70 -30.05
C SER A 197 -13.01 -22.84 -30.77
N ASP A 198 -13.31 -22.69 -32.07
CA ASP A 198 -13.91 -23.75 -32.88
C ASP A 198 -13.00 -25.00 -32.96
N ARG A 199 -11.67 -24.81 -32.97
CA ARG A 199 -10.71 -25.92 -32.97
C ARG A 199 -10.63 -26.63 -31.62
N ALA A 200 -10.73 -25.87 -30.53
CA ALA A 200 -10.74 -26.40 -29.18
C ALA A 200 -12.00 -27.23 -28.92
N GLU A 201 -13.17 -26.76 -29.35
CA GLU A 201 -14.44 -27.48 -29.20
C GLU A 201 -14.46 -28.78 -30.01
N LEU A 202 -13.98 -28.76 -31.26
CA LEU A 202 -13.88 -29.98 -32.07
C LEU A 202 -12.93 -31.01 -31.46
N SER A 203 -11.80 -30.57 -30.89
CA SER A 203 -10.86 -31.47 -30.22
C SER A 203 -11.46 -32.08 -28.94
N ALA A 204 -12.21 -31.29 -28.17
CA ALA A 204 -12.90 -31.78 -26.99
C ALA A 204 -14.00 -32.81 -27.35
N GLN A 205 -14.76 -32.57 -28.42
CA GLN A 205 -15.76 -33.51 -28.92
C GLN A 205 -15.15 -34.82 -29.42
N GLU A 206 -14.00 -34.74 -30.11
CA GLU A 206 -13.26 -35.92 -30.59
C GLU A 206 -12.76 -36.79 -29.41
N ILE A 207 -12.22 -36.15 -28.36
CA ILE A 207 -11.74 -36.84 -27.16
C ILE A 207 -12.91 -37.50 -26.40
N ALA A 208 -14.03 -36.79 -26.25
CA ALA A 208 -15.22 -37.33 -25.59
C ALA A 208 -15.80 -38.53 -26.35
N ARG A 209 -15.81 -38.46 -27.69
CA ARG A 209 -16.28 -39.57 -28.53
C ARG A 209 -15.40 -40.81 -28.40
N ARG A 210 -14.07 -40.64 -28.43
CA ARG A 210 -13.12 -41.76 -28.24
C ARG A 210 -13.27 -42.41 -26.86
N ALA A 211 -13.44 -41.61 -25.82
CA ALA A 211 -13.66 -42.14 -24.47
C ALA A 211 -14.96 -42.97 -24.36
N LEU A 212 -16.02 -42.54 -25.05
CA LEU A 212 -17.29 -43.28 -25.11
C LEU A 212 -17.16 -44.58 -25.92
N GLU A 213 -16.43 -44.57 -27.04
CA GLU A 213 -16.18 -45.77 -27.84
C GLU A 213 -15.32 -46.80 -27.09
N ASP A 214 -14.32 -46.35 -26.32
CA ASP A 214 -13.49 -47.20 -25.47
C ASP A 214 -14.26 -47.79 -24.28
N ALA A 215 -15.15 -47.02 -23.66
CA ALA A 215 -16.04 -47.53 -22.61
C ALA A 215 -16.97 -48.64 -23.16
N ARG A 216 -17.54 -48.41 -24.34
CA ARG A 216 -18.45 -49.36 -24.99
C ARG A 216 -17.75 -50.66 -25.43
N ARG A 217 -16.44 -50.61 -25.72
CA ARG A 217 -15.62 -51.80 -26.02
C ARG A 217 -15.23 -52.61 -24.78
N LYS A 218 -15.30 -52.04 -23.57
CA LYS A 218 -14.96 -52.74 -22.32
C LYS A 218 -16.16 -53.45 -21.68
N GLU A 219 -17.38 -53.14 -22.14
CA GLU A 219 -18.63 -53.68 -21.60
C GLU A 219 -19.28 -54.78 -22.47
N GLY A 220 -18.68 -55.14 -23.61
CA GLY A 220 -19.11 -56.25 -24.47
C GLY A 220 -18.01 -57.29 -24.63
#